data_AF-A0A445GGM4-F1
#
_entry.id   AF-A0A445GGM4-F1
#
_cell.length_a   1.000
_cell.length_b   1.000
_cell.length_c   1.000
_cell.angle_alpha   90.00
_cell.angle_beta   90.00
_cell.angle_gamma   90.00
#
_symmetry.space_group_name_H-M   'P 1'
#
loop_
_entity.id
_entity.type
_entity.pdbx_description
1 polymer ?
#
loop_
_entity_poly.entity_id
_entity_poly.type
_entity_poly.pdbx_seq_one_letter_code
_entity_poly.pdbx_strand_id
1 'polypeptide(L)'
;MLLENGLKPDIFTFSSIIDGLCRIKRTEEAFECFTEMIEWGINPNAAIYNILIRSLSTIRDVARMNKVEKANKLFDSMPRSGLNPDN
;
A
#
# COMPACT_ATOMS: atom_id res chain seq x y z
N MET A 1 1.31 -17.78 -6.73
CA MET A 1 1.84 -16.48 -6.22
C MET A 1 3.19 -16.24 -6.89
N LEU A 2 3.61 -15.00 -7.11
CA LEU A 2 4.75 -14.54 -7.94
C LEU A 2 6.15 -15.13 -7.62
N LEU A 3 6.22 -16.12 -6.72
CA LEU A 3 7.42 -16.79 -6.23
C LEU A 3 7.94 -17.92 -7.15
N GLU A 4 7.19 -18.37 -8.16
CA GLU A 4 7.60 -19.56 -8.94
C GLU A 4 8.67 -19.31 -10.00
N ASN A 5 9.04 -18.05 -10.31
CA ASN A 5 9.93 -17.75 -11.45
C ASN A 5 11.30 -17.12 -11.09
N GLY A 6 11.71 -17.08 -9.82
CA GLY A 6 13.02 -16.53 -9.44
C GLY A 6 13.20 -15.03 -9.73
N LEU A 7 12.13 -14.32 -10.10
CA LEU A 7 12.11 -12.87 -10.25
C LEU A 7 11.90 -12.25 -8.87
N LYS A 8 12.90 -11.52 -8.40
CA LYS A 8 12.79 -10.72 -7.18
C LYS A 8 11.78 -9.59 -7.46
N PRO A 9 10.59 -9.59 -6.83
CA PRO A 9 9.63 -8.52 -7.01
C PRO A 9 10.25 -7.21 -6.53
N ASP A 10 10.00 -6.15 -7.27
CA ASP A 10 10.44 -4.80 -6.95
C ASP A 10 9.26 -3.93 -6.52
N ILE A 11 9.55 -2.66 -6.19
CA ILE A 11 8.53 -1.68 -5.79
C ILE A 11 7.40 -1.54 -6.82
N PHE A 12 7.69 -1.69 -8.12
CA PHE A 12 6.69 -1.58 -9.19
C PHE A 12 5.77 -2.79 -9.21
N THR A 13 6.31 -3.98 -8.97
CA THR A 13 5.55 -5.22 -8.86
C THR A 13 4.55 -5.13 -7.71
N PHE A 14 5.01 -4.77 -6.51
CA PHE A 14 4.13 -4.58 -5.35
C PHE A 14 3.12 -3.46 -5.57
N SER A 15 3.54 -2.31 -6.12
CA SER A 15 2.63 -1.20 -6.40
C SER A 15 1.50 -1.60 -7.35
N SER A 16 1.78 -2.42 -8.36
CA SER A 16 0.79 -2.87 -9.34
C SER A 16 -0.23 -3.83 -8.71
N ILE A 17 0.24 -4.74 -7.86
CA ILE A 17 -0.61 -5.69 -7.13
C ILE A 17 -1.51 -4.94 -6.14
N ILE A 18 -0.93 -4.03 -5.36
CA ILE A 18 -1.66 -3.20 -4.38
C ILE A 18 -2.74 -2.36 -5.09
N ASP A 19 -2.41 -1.67 -6.20
CA ASP A 19 -3.40 -0.89 -6.97
C ASP A 19 -4.53 -1.79 -7.50
N GLY A 20 -4.17 -2.95 -8.09
CA GLY A 20 -5.14 -3.92 -8.59
C GLY A 20 -6.11 -4.40 -7.50
N LEU A 21 -5.58 -4.83 -6.36
CA LEU A 21 -6.34 -5.30 -5.20
C LEU A 21 -7.25 -4.20 -4.63
N CYS A 22 -6.74 -2.97 -4.53
CA CYS A 22 -7.51 -1.81 -4.11
C CYS A 22 -8.68 -1.49 -5.06
N ARG A 23 -8.50 -1.60 -6.38
CA ARG A 23 -9.55 -1.38 -7.38
C ARG A 23 -10.67 -2.40 -7.31
N ILE A 24 -10.34 -3.66 -7.01
CA ILE A 24 -11.32 -4.74 -6.84
C ILE A 24 -11.85 -4.85 -5.41
N LYS A 25 -11.62 -3.83 -4.57
CA LYS A 25 -12.06 -3.73 -3.17
C LYS A 25 -11.54 -4.85 -2.25
N ARG A 26 -10.48 -5.55 -2.65
CA ARG A 26 -9.78 -6.57 -1.83
C ARG A 26 -8.70 -5.88 -0.99
N THR A 27 -9.12 -4.91 -0.20
CA THR A 27 -8.19 -4.03 0.53
C THR A 27 -7.40 -4.79 1.58
N GLU A 28 -7.96 -5.82 2.21
CA GLU A 28 -7.24 -6.63 3.22
C GLU A 28 -5.99 -7.30 2.61
N GLU A 29 -6.14 -7.92 1.45
CA GLU A 29 -5.03 -8.51 0.71
C GLU A 29 -4.05 -7.46 0.20
N ALA A 30 -4.51 -6.24 -0.12
CA ALA A 30 -3.62 -5.14 -0.46
C ALA A 30 -2.70 -4.75 0.72
N PHE A 31 -3.20 -4.87 1.95
CA PHE A 31 -2.41 -4.65 3.17
C PHE A 31 -1.45 -5.80 3.48
N GLU A 32 -1.86 -7.04 3.22
CA GLU A 32 -0.97 -8.20 3.32
C GLU A 32 0.21 -8.04 2.35
N CYS A 33 -0.07 -7.65 1.10
CA CYS A 33 0.95 -7.39 0.09
C CYS A 33 1.87 -6.22 0.47
N PHE A 34 1.31 -5.16 1.07
CA PHE A 34 2.10 -4.06 1.62
C PHE A 34 3.02 -4.50 2.78
N THR A 35 2.54 -5.40 3.64
CA THR A 35 3.33 -5.93 4.75
C THR A 35 4.46 -6.82 4.23
N GLU A 36 4.16 -7.70 3.28
CA GLU A 36 5.15 -8.56 2.60
C GLU A 36 6.24 -7.72 1.93
N MET A 37 5.88 -6.61 1.27
CA MET A 37 6.84 -5.67 0.69
C MET A 37 7.87 -5.16 1.72
N ILE A 38 7.40 -4.79 2.92
CA ILE A 38 8.25 -4.31 4.02
C ILE A 38 9.12 -5.45 4.57
N GLU A 39 8.56 -6.65 4.74
CA GLU A 39 9.29 -7.84 5.19
C GLU A 39 10.42 -8.23 4.22
N TRP A 40 10.24 -7.97 2.93
CA TRP A 40 11.26 -8.14 1.89
C TRP A 40 12.31 -7.01 1.87
N GLY A 41 12.19 -6.02 2.76
CA GLY A 41 13.08 -4.86 2.85
C GLY A 41 12.88 -3.84 1.73
N ILE A 42 11.74 -3.88 1.03
CA ILE A 42 11.43 -2.94 -0.03
C ILE A 42 10.63 -1.79 0.58
N ASN A 43 11.17 -0.58 0.51
CA ASN A 43 10.52 0.57 1.11
C ASN A 43 9.36 1.08 0.23
N PRO A 44 8.13 1.16 0.76
CA PRO A 44 7.01 1.76 0.03
C PRO A 44 7.25 3.24 -0.24
N ASN A 45 6.89 3.68 -1.45
CA ASN A 45 6.94 5.08 -1.85
C ASN A 45 5.60 5.79 -1.59
N ALA A 46 5.59 7.11 -1.75
CA ALA A 46 4.40 7.94 -1.57
C ALA A 46 3.18 7.47 -2.42
N ALA A 47 3.41 6.92 -3.61
CA ALA A 47 2.34 6.44 -4.47
C ALA A 47 1.59 5.26 -3.82
N ILE A 48 2.30 4.31 -3.22
CA ILE A 48 1.71 3.14 -2.55
C ILE A 48 0.86 3.58 -1.36
N TYR A 49 1.37 4.49 -0.52
CA TYR A 49 0.59 5.06 0.60
C TYR A 49 -0.68 5.76 0.10
N ASN A 50 -0.59 6.57 -0.96
CA ASN A 50 -1.74 7.26 -1.54
C ASN A 50 -2.81 6.30 -2.07
N ILE A 51 -2.40 5.20 -2.72
CA ILE A 51 -3.31 4.14 -3.19
C ILE A 51 -4.07 3.52 -2.02
N LEU A 52 -3.38 3.12 -0.96
CA LEU A 52 -3.98 2.50 0.22
C LEU A 52 -4.96 3.45 0.93
N ILE A 53 -4.56 4.70 1.15
CA ILE A 53 -5.41 5.73 1.80
C ILE A 53 -6.67 5.98 0.97
N ARG A 54 -6.54 6.12 -0.36
CA ARG A 54 -7.68 6.30 -1.26
C ARG A 54 -8.60 5.08 -1.25
N SER A 55 -8.04 3.87 -1.25
CA SER A 55 -8.82 2.63 -1.18
C SER A 55 -9.62 2.58 0.12
N LEU A 56 -8.99 2.86 1.27
CA LEU A 56 -9.66 2.88 2.57
C LEU A 56 -10.79 3.92 2.65
N SER A 57 -10.60 5.07 2.00
CA SER A 57 -11.59 6.17 2.00
C SER A 57 -12.82 5.90 1.12
N THR A 58 -12.69 5.01 0.13
CA THR A 58 -13.75 4.69 -0.85
C THR A 58 -14.59 3.47 -0.46
N ILE A 59 -14.17 2.68 0.52
CA ILE A 59 -14.94 1.54 1.03
C ILE A 59 -16.09 2.07 1.91
N ARG A 60 -17.33 1.78 1.48
CA ARG A 60 -18.58 2.24 2.11
C ARG A 60 -19.14 1.24 3.14
N ASP A 61 -18.27 0.45 3.78
CA ASP A 61 -18.67 -0.58 4.74
C ASP A 61 -18.67 -0.09 6.19
N VAL A 62 -19.50 -0.74 7.00
CA VAL A 62 -19.81 -0.47 8.42
C VAL A 62 -18.55 -0.50 9.33
N ALA A 63 -17.43 -1.03 8.85
CA ALA A 63 -16.12 -1.04 9.52
C ALA A 63 -15.31 0.27 9.38
N ARG A 64 -15.95 1.38 8.98
CA ARG A 64 -15.33 2.69 8.71
C ARG A 64 -14.40 3.17 9.83
N MET A 65 -14.76 2.96 11.10
CA MET A 65 -13.97 3.43 12.24
C MET A 65 -12.60 2.73 12.34
N ASN A 66 -12.55 1.42 12.15
CA ASN A 66 -11.30 0.65 12.30
C ASN A 66 -10.34 0.87 11.10
N LYS A 67 -10.90 1.15 9.92
CA LYS A 67 -10.13 1.37 8.69
C LYS A 67 -9.62 2.80 8.54
N VAL A 68 -10.36 3.81 9.02
CA VAL A 68 -9.87 5.19 9.08
C VAL A 68 -8.69 5.29 10.04
N GLU A 69 -8.72 4.58 11.16
CA GLU A 69 -7.58 4.55 12.09
C GLU A 69 -6.34 3.89 11.44
N LYS A 70 -6.51 2.80 10.68
CA LYS A 70 -5.42 2.23 9.86
C LYS A 70 -4.88 3.22 8.83
N ALA A 71 -5.75 3.97 8.15
CA ALA A 71 -5.34 4.97 7.17
C ALA A 71 -4.55 6.11 7.82
N ASN A 72 -4.97 6.59 8.99
CA ASN A 72 -4.26 7.61 9.76
C ASN A 72 -2.90 7.09 10.24
N LYS A 73 -2.83 5.86 10.76
CA LYS A 73 -1.55 5.24 11.13
C LYS A 73 -0.60 5.11 9.94
N LEU A 74 -1.11 4.75 8.76
CA LEU A 74 -0.35 4.71 7.50
C LEU A 74 0.16 6.11 7.11
N PHE A 75 -0.68 7.14 7.27
CA PHE A 75 -0.29 8.53 6.98
C PHE A 75 0.77 9.04 7.96
N ASP A 76 0.65 8.71 9.25
CA ASP A 76 1.63 9.06 10.27
C ASP A 76 2.95 8.30 10.10
N SER A 77 2.90 7.05 9.60
CA SER A 77 4.08 6.25 9.30
C SER A 77 4.74 6.63 7.97
N MET A 78 4.07 7.42 7.13
CA MET A 78 4.65 7.90 5.90
C MET A 78 5.84 8.81 6.26
N PRO A 79 7.05 8.54 5.74
CA PRO A 79 8.17 9.41 6.00
C PRO A 79 7.78 10.82 5.58
N ARG A 80 7.84 11.78 6.53
CA ARG A 80 7.84 13.21 6.23
C ARG A 80 9.16 13.58 5.57
N SER A 81 9.56 12.82 4.55
CA SER A 81 10.59 13.25 3.64
C SER A 81 10.01 14.46 2.93
N GLY A 82 10.46 15.64 3.36
CA GLY A 82 10.20 16.89 2.67
C GLY A 82 10.43 16.64 1.20
N LEU A 83 9.38 16.84 0.42
CA LEU A 83 9.41 16.86 -1.03
C LEU A 83 10.43 17.92 -1.43
N ASN A 84 11.68 17.50 -1.65
CA ASN A 84 12.53 18.18 -2.59
C ASN A 84 12.14 17.55 -3.93
N PRO A 85 11.40 18.26 -4.80
CA PRO A 85 11.32 17.82 -6.19
C PRO A 85 12.76 17.78 -6.71
N ASP A 86 13.18 16.61 -7.20
CA ASP A 86 14.50 16.46 -7.80
C ASP A 86 14.68 17.51 -8.91
N ASN A 87 15.82 18.18 -8.82
CA ASN A 87 16.31 19.30 -9.61
C ASN A 87 16.27 19.10 -11.13
#